data_AF-A0A3D1PEE4-F1
#
_entry.id   AF-A0A3D1PEE4-F1
#
_cell.length_a   1.000
_cell.length_b   1.000
_cell.length_c   1.000
_cell.angle_alpha   90.00
_cell.angle_beta   90.00
_cell.angle_gamma   90.00
#
_symmetry.space_group_name_H-M   'P 1'
#
loop_
_entity.id
_entity.type
_entity.pdbx_description
1 polymer ?
#
loop_
_entity_poly.entity_id
_entity_poly.type
_entity_poly.pdbx_seq_one_letter_code
_entity_poly.pdbx_strand_id
1 'polypeptide(L)'
;MKRRREAASRQSTAKVLRTRREEEELPSRSRDLGRWFYALWKFSRPHTIIGTSLSVLGLFLITYSDVSDKISSLYPIPYTLYPILGAWIACICGNIFIVGLNQLEDVAIDKINKPHLPLASGEFSLRTGQVIVTVTGILGLLVAWLMGPFLFGMVGISLAIGTAYSLPPIRLKRFPFWAALCIFSVRGAIVNLGLF
;
A
#
# COMPACT_ATOMS: atom_id res chain seq x y z
N MET A 1 -7.16 -13.32 53.67
CA MET A 1 -6.48 -13.43 52.34
C MET A 1 -7.39 -14.00 51.23
N LYS A 2 -8.17 -15.06 51.50
CA LYS A 2 -9.04 -15.74 50.50
C LYS A 2 -10.10 -14.84 49.83
N ARG A 3 -10.82 -14.03 50.61
CA ARG A 3 -11.86 -13.09 50.12
C ARG A 3 -11.34 -12.01 49.15
N ARG A 4 -10.08 -11.58 49.27
CA ARG A 4 -9.47 -10.58 48.35
C ARG A 4 -9.14 -11.19 46.98
N ARG A 5 -8.77 -12.48 46.91
CA ARG A 5 -8.52 -13.19 45.64
C ARG A 5 -9.81 -13.45 44.86
N GLU A 6 -10.90 -13.77 45.56
CA GLU A 6 -12.23 -13.94 44.93
C GLU A 6 -12.78 -12.63 44.36
N ALA A 7 -12.59 -11.50 45.06
CA ALA A 7 -13.00 -10.19 44.56
C ALA A 7 -12.22 -9.77 43.30
N ALA A 8 -10.90 -10.00 43.27
CA ALA A 8 -10.06 -9.72 42.11
C ALA A 8 -10.44 -10.61 40.90
N SER A 9 -10.74 -11.88 41.13
CA SER A 9 -11.23 -12.80 40.08
C SER A 9 -12.57 -12.33 39.50
N ARG A 10 -13.53 -11.93 40.34
CA ARG A 10 -14.83 -11.43 39.88
C ARG A 10 -14.73 -10.12 39.11
N GLN A 11 -13.84 -9.21 39.53
CA GLN A 11 -13.56 -7.98 38.78
C GLN A 11 -12.90 -8.26 37.43
N SER A 12 -11.98 -9.22 37.36
CA SER A 12 -11.37 -9.63 36.08
C SER A 12 -12.41 -10.22 35.13
N THR A 13 -13.28 -11.10 35.62
CA THR A 13 -14.35 -11.69 34.80
C THR A 13 -15.37 -10.64 34.35
N ALA A 14 -15.76 -9.72 35.24
CA ALA A 14 -16.68 -8.64 34.90
C ALA A 14 -16.08 -7.66 33.87
N LYS A 15 -14.77 -7.39 33.96
CA LYS A 15 -14.05 -6.56 32.99
C LYS A 15 -14.02 -7.23 31.62
N VAL A 16 -13.68 -8.52 31.55
CA VAL A 16 -13.69 -9.29 30.29
C VAL A 16 -15.09 -9.36 29.68
N LEU A 17 -16.12 -9.56 30.50
CA LEU A 17 -17.52 -9.59 30.03
C LEU A 17 -18.01 -8.22 29.55
N ARG A 18 -17.57 -7.12 30.19
CA ARG A 18 -17.84 -5.76 29.72
C ARG A 18 -17.15 -5.47 28.40
N THR A 19 -15.87 -5.81 28.26
CA THR A 19 -15.14 -5.64 27.00
C THR A 19 -15.76 -6.46 25.87
N ARG A 20 -16.20 -7.70 26.13
CA ARG A 20 -16.97 -8.49 25.14
C ARG A 20 -18.31 -7.86 24.76
N ARG A 21 -19.04 -7.27 25.71
CA ARG A 21 -20.28 -6.54 25.42
C ARG A 21 -20.03 -5.28 24.60
N GLU A 22 -19.02 -4.50 24.95
CA GLU A 22 -18.62 -3.30 24.20
C GLU A 22 -18.16 -3.68 22.77
N GLU A 23 -17.45 -4.82 22.61
CA GLU A 23 -17.13 -5.39 21.30
C GLU A 23 -18.38 -5.84 20.54
N GLU A 24 -19.40 -6.39 21.21
CA GLU A 24 -20.69 -6.82 20.61
C GLU A 24 -21.62 -5.66 20.24
N GLU A 25 -21.55 -4.53 20.96
CA GLU A 25 -22.41 -3.36 20.76
C GLU A 25 -22.10 -2.54 19.50
N LEU A 26 -20.89 -2.68 18.90
CA LEU A 26 -20.65 -2.11 17.57
C LEU A 26 -21.48 -2.86 16.51
N PRO A 27 -22.24 -2.17 15.64
CA PRO A 27 -23.01 -2.81 14.58
C PRO A 27 -22.11 -3.74 13.77
N SER A 28 -22.52 -5.00 13.59
CA SER A 28 -21.71 -6.06 12.94
C SER A 28 -20.99 -5.58 11.66
N ARG A 29 -21.68 -4.78 10.85
CA ARG A 29 -21.16 -4.18 9.61
C ARG A 29 -19.95 -3.25 9.79
N SER A 30 -19.86 -2.46 10.87
CA SER A 30 -18.73 -1.55 11.07
C SER A 30 -17.47 -2.30 11.53
N ARG A 31 -17.63 -3.37 12.32
CA ARG A 31 -16.54 -4.30 12.67
C ARG A 31 -15.99 -5.01 11.45
N ASP A 32 -16.87 -5.46 10.55
CA ASP A 32 -16.46 -6.13 9.31
C ASP A 32 -15.69 -5.19 8.37
N LEU A 33 -16.13 -3.92 8.25
CA LEU A 33 -15.41 -2.91 7.46
C LEU A 33 -14.03 -2.60 8.05
N GLY A 34 -13.93 -2.40 9.37
CA GLY A 34 -12.64 -2.13 10.03
C GLY A 34 -11.63 -3.26 9.81
N ARG A 35 -12.08 -4.51 9.93
CA ARG A 35 -11.25 -5.69 9.66
C ARG A 35 -10.84 -5.76 8.18
N TRP A 36 -11.73 -5.43 7.26
CA TRP A 36 -11.45 -5.42 5.83
C TRP A 36 -10.40 -4.36 5.46
N PHE A 37 -10.54 -3.13 5.97
CA PHE A 37 -9.55 -2.07 5.74
C PHE A 37 -8.20 -2.38 6.39
N TYR A 38 -8.20 -3.01 7.57
CA TYR A 38 -6.97 -3.47 8.20
C TYR A 38 -6.28 -4.58 7.39
N ALA A 39 -7.06 -5.52 6.85
CA ALA A 39 -6.54 -6.52 5.92
C ALA A 39 -6.00 -5.87 4.64
N LEU A 40 -6.68 -4.85 4.09
CA LEU A 40 -6.17 -4.08 2.95
C LEU A 40 -4.86 -3.35 3.29
N TRP A 41 -4.75 -2.74 4.47
CA TRP A 41 -3.53 -2.10 4.93
C TRP A 41 -2.36 -3.09 5.01
N LYS A 42 -2.59 -4.28 5.56
CA LYS A 42 -1.59 -5.37 5.56
C LYS A 42 -1.23 -5.82 4.14
N PHE A 43 -2.24 -5.98 3.28
CA PHE A 43 -2.07 -6.38 1.88
C PHE A 43 -1.18 -5.40 1.11
N SER A 44 -1.37 -4.10 1.35
CA SER A 44 -0.60 -3.01 0.73
C SER A 44 0.85 -2.89 1.22
N ARG A 45 1.28 -3.70 2.20
CA ARG A 45 2.61 -3.66 2.84
C ARG A 45 2.97 -2.25 3.37
N PRO A 46 2.56 -1.91 4.60
CA PRO A 46 2.63 -0.55 5.16
C PRO A 46 3.98 0.16 5.04
N HIS A 47 5.09 -0.56 5.25
CA HIS A 47 6.44 -0.01 5.14
C HIS A 47 6.73 0.57 3.74
N THR A 48 6.14 -0.01 2.69
CA THR A 48 6.30 0.47 1.31
C THR A 48 5.46 1.71 1.04
N ILE A 49 4.24 1.76 1.59
CA ILE A 49 3.32 2.90 1.47
C ILE A 49 3.91 4.14 2.14
N ILE A 50 4.47 3.96 3.35
CA ILE A 50 5.14 5.03 4.08
C ILE A 50 6.35 5.54 3.28
N GLY A 51 7.19 4.62 2.77
CA GLY A 51 8.35 4.98 1.96
C GLY A 51 7.97 5.77 0.70
N THR A 52 6.97 5.30 -0.06
CA THR A 52 6.47 5.99 -1.25
C THR A 52 5.92 7.37 -0.91
N SER A 53 5.14 7.49 0.18
CA SER A 53 4.55 8.78 0.58
C SER A 53 5.61 9.79 0.99
N LEU A 54 6.63 9.35 1.75
CA LEU A 54 7.75 10.21 2.14
C LEU A 54 8.61 10.63 0.93
N SER A 55 8.81 9.74 -0.05
CA SER A 55 9.53 10.07 -1.30
C SER A 55 8.79 11.13 -2.11
N VAL A 56 7.48 10.95 -2.36
CA VAL A 56 6.65 11.94 -3.07
C VAL A 56 6.67 13.29 -2.35
N LEU A 57 6.50 13.29 -1.03
CA LEU A 57 6.54 14.51 -0.23
C LEU A 57 7.93 15.18 -0.28
N GLY A 58 9.00 14.40 -0.14
CA GLY A 58 10.37 14.91 -0.15
C GLY A 58 10.72 15.56 -1.48
N LEU A 59 10.40 14.91 -2.61
CA LEU A 59 10.63 15.48 -3.93
C LEU A 59 9.78 16.71 -4.18
N PHE A 60 8.52 16.72 -3.73
CA PHE A 60 7.70 17.91 -3.79
C PHE A 60 8.35 19.08 -3.02
N LEU A 61 8.86 18.85 -1.81
CA LEU A 61 9.51 19.90 -1.02
C LEU A 61 10.78 20.42 -1.70
N ILE A 62 11.57 19.54 -2.32
CA ILE A 62 12.77 19.92 -3.08
C ILE A 62 12.37 20.82 -4.26
N THR A 63 11.44 20.35 -5.10
CA THR A 63 10.95 21.13 -6.25
C THR A 63 10.30 22.44 -5.82
N TYR A 64 9.52 22.43 -4.75
CA TYR A 64 8.91 23.64 -4.20
C TYR A 64 9.97 24.64 -3.73
N SER A 65 11.03 24.17 -3.06
CA SER A 65 12.10 25.05 -2.58
C SER A 65 12.92 25.68 -3.71
N ASP A 66 13.19 24.93 -4.79
CA ASP A 66 13.98 25.40 -5.93
C ASP A 66 13.20 26.38 -6.81
N VAL A 67 11.89 26.17 -6.92
CA VAL A 67 11.02 27.01 -7.76
C VAL A 67 10.29 28.08 -6.93
N SER A 68 10.43 28.12 -5.61
CA SER A 68 9.79 29.11 -4.71
C SER A 68 10.05 30.57 -5.15
N ASP A 69 11.28 30.89 -5.56
CA ASP A 69 11.63 32.24 -6.01
C ASP A 69 11.06 32.59 -7.39
N LYS A 70 10.71 31.59 -8.22
CA LYS A 70 10.13 31.78 -9.57
C LYS A 70 8.60 31.68 -9.58
N ILE A 71 8.00 30.76 -8.81
CA ILE A 71 6.56 30.46 -8.76
C ILE A 71 5.75 31.54 -8.02
N SER A 72 6.35 32.24 -7.06
CA SER A 72 5.68 33.26 -6.23
C SER A 72 5.01 34.39 -7.04
N SER A 73 5.39 34.57 -8.31
CA SER A 73 4.82 35.58 -9.21
C SER A 73 3.78 35.05 -10.22
N LEU A 74 3.66 33.73 -10.42
CA LEU A 74 2.94 33.17 -11.58
C LEU A 74 1.85 32.14 -11.26
N TYR A 75 1.91 31.40 -10.14
CA TYR A 75 0.90 30.36 -9.82
C TYR A 75 0.51 30.34 -8.33
N PRO A 76 -0.78 30.49 -8.00
CA PRO A 76 -1.29 30.28 -6.64
C PRO A 76 -1.10 28.84 -6.14
N ILE A 77 -0.83 28.70 -4.84
CA ILE A 77 -0.71 27.44 -4.06
C ILE A 77 -1.74 26.33 -4.40
N PRO A 78 -3.03 26.59 -4.73
CA PRO A 78 -3.96 25.52 -5.15
C PRO A 78 -3.55 24.77 -6.43
N TYR A 79 -2.79 25.38 -7.35
CA TYR A 79 -2.34 24.72 -8.59
C TYR A 79 -1.18 23.75 -8.35
N THR A 80 -0.46 23.87 -7.24
CA THR A 80 0.60 22.92 -6.84
C THR A 80 0.06 21.64 -6.19
N LEU A 81 -1.10 21.65 -5.55
CA LEU A 81 -1.60 20.47 -4.82
C LEU A 81 -2.19 19.38 -5.73
N TYR A 82 -2.84 19.78 -6.83
CA TYR A 82 -3.43 18.84 -7.78
C TYR A 82 -2.41 17.82 -8.34
N PRO A 83 -1.27 18.23 -8.92
CA PRO A 83 -0.30 17.28 -9.46
C PRO A 83 0.32 16.37 -8.39
N ILE A 84 0.54 16.88 -7.17
CA ILE A 84 1.09 16.08 -6.05
C ILE A 84 0.10 15.01 -5.62
N LEU A 85 -1.18 15.37 -5.45
CA LEU A 85 -2.21 14.42 -5.04
C LEU A 85 -2.42 13.36 -6.11
N GLY A 86 -2.44 13.76 -7.39
CA GLY A 86 -2.50 12.82 -8.51
C GLY A 86 -1.29 11.89 -8.56
N ALA A 87 -0.08 12.42 -8.43
CA ALA A 87 1.15 11.63 -8.37
C ALA A 87 1.15 10.66 -7.17
N TRP A 88 0.77 11.13 -5.99
CA TRP A 88 0.68 10.31 -4.79
C TRP A 88 -0.34 9.17 -4.96
N ILE A 89 -1.55 9.46 -5.43
CA ILE A 89 -2.59 8.44 -5.68
C ILE A 89 -2.10 7.42 -6.71
N ALA A 90 -1.50 7.86 -7.82
CA ALA A 90 -0.98 6.98 -8.85
C ALA A 90 0.13 6.06 -8.30
N CYS A 91 1.07 6.60 -7.53
CA CYS A 91 2.15 5.82 -6.90
C CYS A 91 1.64 4.83 -5.85
N ILE A 92 0.66 5.21 -5.03
CA ILE A 92 0.06 4.30 -4.06
C ILE A 92 -0.67 3.16 -4.77
N CYS A 93 -1.46 3.47 -5.81
CA CYS A 93 -2.13 2.46 -6.62
C CYS A 93 -1.14 1.50 -7.28
N GLY A 94 -0.08 2.02 -7.90
CA GLY A 94 0.98 1.22 -8.50
C GLY A 94 1.72 0.35 -7.49
N ASN A 95 1.98 0.87 -6.29
CA ASN A 95 2.61 0.09 -5.22
C ASN A 95 1.70 -1.09 -4.80
N ILE A 96 0.41 -0.84 -4.54
CA ILE A 96 -0.56 -1.88 -4.20
C ILE A 96 -0.65 -2.94 -5.29
N PHE A 97 -0.66 -2.54 -6.57
CA PHE A 97 -0.60 -3.45 -7.71
C PHE A 97 0.63 -4.35 -7.63
N ILE A 98 1.84 -3.78 -7.50
CA ILE A 98 3.09 -4.54 -7.53
C ILE A 98 3.19 -5.51 -6.36
N VAL A 99 2.92 -5.05 -5.13
CA VAL A 99 3.04 -5.90 -3.93
C VAL A 99 1.91 -6.93 -3.86
N GLY A 100 0.73 -6.58 -4.35
CA GLY A 100 -0.43 -7.48 -4.41
C GLY A 100 -0.23 -8.57 -5.46
N LEU A 101 0.26 -8.22 -6.65
CA LEU A 101 0.59 -9.17 -7.70
C LEU A 101 1.65 -10.16 -7.24
N ASN A 102 2.69 -9.68 -6.55
CA ASN A 102 3.69 -10.58 -5.98
C ASN A 102 3.07 -11.55 -4.96
N GLN A 103 2.16 -11.09 -4.10
CA GLN A 103 1.49 -11.95 -3.12
C GLN A 103 0.57 -12.98 -3.76
N LEU A 104 -0.16 -12.62 -4.83
CA LEU A 104 -1.01 -13.56 -5.57
C LEU A 104 -0.19 -14.73 -6.14
N GLU A 105 1.00 -14.46 -6.67
CA GLU A 105 1.88 -15.48 -7.21
C GLU A 105 2.61 -16.31 -6.15
N ASP A 106 2.81 -15.75 -4.97
CA ASP A 106 3.57 -16.39 -3.88
C ASP A 106 2.68 -16.96 -2.77
N VAL A 107 1.35 -17.08 -2.94
CA VAL A 107 0.45 -17.53 -1.85
C VAL A 107 0.92 -18.82 -1.17
N ALA A 108 1.34 -19.83 -1.94
CA ALA A 108 1.83 -21.09 -1.37
C ALA A 108 3.12 -20.91 -0.55
N ILE A 109 4.01 -20.00 -0.98
CA ILE A 109 5.28 -19.69 -0.31
C ILE A 109 5.03 -18.81 0.93
N ASP A 110 4.18 -17.79 0.78
CA ASP A 110 3.82 -16.85 1.85
C ASP A 110 3.02 -17.55 2.97
N LYS A 111 2.30 -18.65 2.70
CA LYS A 111 1.73 -19.50 3.76
C LYS A 111 2.77 -20.07 4.71
N ILE A 112 3.99 -20.34 4.23
CA ILE A 112 5.09 -20.87 5.04
C ILE A 112 5.88 -19.72 5.67
N ASN A 113 6.27 -18.73 4.87
CA ASN A 113 7.20 -17.68 5.29
C ASN A 113 6.53 -16.50 5.99
N LYS A 114 5.27 -16.20 5.64
CA LYS A 114 4.55 -14.99 6.06
C LYS A 114 3.06 -15.28 6.28
N PRO A 115 2.71 -16.20 7.21
CA PRO A 115 1.35 -16.70 7.38
C PRO A 115 0.34 -15.61 7.81
N HIS A 116 0.81 -14.46 8.27
CA HIS A 116 -0.02 -13.32 8.69
C HIS A 116 -0.50 -12.44 7.51
N LEU A 117 -0.01 -12.66 6.29
CA LEU A 117 -0.42 -11.88 5.12
C LEU A 117 -1.86 -12.23 4.71
N PRO A 118 -2.67 -11.26 4.26
CA PRO A 118 -4.11 -11.48 4.05
C PRO A 118 -4.49 -12.63 3.11
N LEU A 119 -3.71 -12.85 2.03
CA LEU A 119 -3.94 -13.99 1.12
C LEU A 119 -3.44 -15.32 1.70
N ALA A 120 -2.37 -15.28 2.51
CA ALA A 120 -1.80 -16.47 3.13
C ALA A 120 -2.64 -16.95 4.32
N SER A 121 -3.13 -16.01 5.15
CA SER A 121 -4.00 -16.26 6.31
C SER A 121 -5.44 -16.62 5.93
N GLY A 122 -5.85 -16.34 4.69
CA GLY A 122 -7.23 -16.54 4.22
C GLY A 122 -8.20 -15.41 4.59
N GLU A 123 -7.70 -14.29 5.14
CA GLU A 123 -8.52 -13.08 5.35
C GLU A 123 -9.07 -12.53 4.03
N PHE A 124 -8.29 -12.64 2.95
CA PHE A 124 -8.72 -12.36 1.58
C PHE A 124 -8.71 -13.63 0.74
N SER A 125 -9.76 -13.78 -0.07
CA SER A 125 -9.77 -14.80 -1.12
C SER A 125 -8.81 -14.42 -2.26
N LEU A 126 -8.37 -15.42 -3.04
CA LEU A 126 -7.57 -15.18 -4.26
C LEU A 126 -8.29 -14.20 -5.21
N ARG A 127 -9.61 -14.36 -5.37
CA ARG A 127 -10.43 -13.49 -6.22
C ARG A 127 -10.43 -12.05 -5.71
N THR A 128 -10.52 -11.85 -4.39
CA THR A 128 -10.42 -10.52 -3.78
C THR A 128 -9.07 -9.88 -4.07
N GLY A 129 -7.97 -10.62 -3.91
CA GLY A 129 -6.64 -10.14 -4.26
C GLY A 129 -6.52 -9.75 -5.73
N GLN A 130 -7.02 -10.60 -6.65
CA GLN A 130 -7.02 -10.33 -8.09
C GLN A 130 -7.81 -9.07 -8.43
N VAL A 131 -8.98 -8.87 -7.81
CA VAL A 131 -9.79 -7.65 -8.00
C VAL A 131 -9.05 -6.43 -7.51
N ILE A 132 -8.46 -6.46 -6.29
CA ILE A 132 -7.70 -5.33 -5.74
C ILE A 132 -6.54 -4.97 -6.66
N VAL A 133 -5.74 -5.97 -7.08
CA VAL A 133 -4.60 -5.75 -7.98
C VAL A 133 -5.08 -5.16 -9.32
N THR A 134 -6.09 -5.75 -9.95
CA THR A 134 -6.59 -5.26 -11.24
C THR A 134 -7.12 -3.83 -11.15
N VAL A 135 -7.95 -3.54 -10.14
CA VAL A 135 -8.53 -2.21 -9.94
C VAL A 135 -7.45 -1.17 -9.65
N THR A 136 -6.49 -1.48 -8.78
CA THR A 136 -5.39 -0.54 -8.46
C THR A 136 -4.44 -0.34 -9.63
N GLY A 137 -4.18 -1.37 -10.43
CA GLY A 137 -3.40 -1.23 -11.67
C GLY A 137 -4.06 -0.29 -12.67
N ILE A 138 -5.36 -0.50 -12.95
CA ILE A 138 -6.14 0.35 -13.86
C ILE A 138 -6.22 1.78 -13.32
N LEU A 139 -6.60 1.94 -12.04
CA LEU A 139 -6.75 3.25 -11.42
C LEU A 139 -5.43 4.02 -11.40
N GLY A 140 -4.32 3.34 -11.10
CA GLY A 140 -2.98 3.94 -11.13
C GLY A 140 -2.62 4.48 -12.51
N LEU A 141 -2.86 3.70 -13.56
CA LEU A 141 -2.62 4.13 -14.95
C LEU A 141 -3.56 5.25 -15.38
N LEU A 142 -4.84 5.20 -15.01
CA LEU A 142 -5.82 6.24 -15.34
C LEU A 142 -5.46 7.57 -14.68
N VAL A 143 -5.14 7.56 -13.39
CA VAL A 143 -4.71 8.77 -12.68
C VAL A 143 -3.41 9.30 -13.29
N ALA A 144 -2.45 8.43 -13.55
CA ALA A 144 -1.18 8.82 -14.17
C ALA A 144 -1.38 9.45 -15.57
N TRP A 145 -2.28 8.88 -16.39
CA TRP A 145 -2.65 9.42 -17.69
C TRP A 145 -3.22 10.83 -17.59
N LEU A 146 -4.12 11.07 -16.63
CA LEU A 146 -4.73 12.38 -16.41
C LEU A 146 -3.72 13.44 -15.93
N MET A 147 -2.65 13.03 -15.23
CA MET A 147 -1.61 13.96 -14.78
C MET A 147 -0.61 14.30 -15.88
N GLY A 148 -0.44 13.43 -16.89
CA GLY A 148 0.39 13.70 -18.06
C GLY A 148 1.23 12.52 -18.52
N PRO A 149 1.84 12.63 -19.72
CA PRO A 149 2.54 11.52 -20.37
C PRO A 149 3.76 11.02 -19.59
N PHE A 150 4.43 11.91 -18.84
CA PHE A 150 5.61 11.56 -18.06
C PHE A 150 5.25 10.63 -16.90
N LEU A 151 4.31 11.04 -16.03
CA LEU A 151 3.83 10.20 -14.93
C LEU A 151 3.23 8.89 -15.46
N PHE A 152 2.47 8.94 -16.56
CA PHE A 152 1.94 7.75 -17.21
C PHE A 152 3.03 6.76 -17.64
N GLY A 153 4.08 7.23 -18.31
CA GLY A 153 5.21 6.38 -18.70
C GLY A 153 5.92 5.79 -17.48
N MET A 154 6.14 6.60 -16.45
CA MET A 154 6.79 6.19 -15.20
C MET A 154 6.02 5.09 -14.45
N VAL A 155 4.72 5.29 -14.27
CA VAL A 155 3.82 4.30 -13.65
C VAL A 155 3.74 3.07 -14.55
N GLY A 156 3.53 3.23 -15.86
CA GLY A 156 3.47 2.12 -16.82
C GLY A 156 4.71 1.23 -16.80
N ILE A 157 5.90 1.82 -16.83
CA ILE A 157 7.18 1.08 -16.75
C ILE A 157 7.31 0.38 -15.39
N SER A 158 6.95 1.06 -14.29
CA SER A 158 6.98 0.46 -12.94
C SER A 158 6.09 -0.78 -12.84
N LEU A 159 4.87 -0.69 -13.37
CA LEU A 159 3.91 -1.78 -13.40
C LEU A 159 4.44 -2.93 -14.26
N ALA A 160 4.96 -2.63 -15.45
CA ALA A 160 5.55 -3.63 -16.35
C ALA A 160 6.73 -4.38 -15.70
N ILE A 161 7.63 -3.68 -15.02
CA ILE A 161 8.73 -4.29 -14.26
C ILE A 161 8.18 -5.16 -13.12
N GLY A 162 7.20 -4.66 -12.36
CA GLY A 162 6.57 -5.44 -11.28
C GLY A 162 5.86 -6.71 -11.77
N THR A 163 5.25 -6.64 -12.96
CA THR A 163 4.67 -7.78 -13.65
C THR A 163 5.73 -8.78 -14.09
N ALA A 164 6.78 -8.33 -14.78
CA ALA A 164 7.90 -9.19 -15.20
C ALA A 164 8.64 -9.84 -14.02
N TYR A 165 8.69 -9.14 -12.88
CA TYR A 165 9.23 -9.65 -11.63
C TYR A 165 8.39 -10.82 -11.06
N SER A 166 7.06 -10.73 -11.17
CA SER A 166 6.13 -11.62 -10.47
C SER A 166 5.60 -12.79 -11.32
N LEU A 167 5.15 -12.52 -12.55
CA LEU A 167 4.41 -13.48 -13.38
C LEU A 167 5.32 -14.38 -14.24
N PRO A 168 4.91 -15.65 -14.49
CA PRO A 168 5.49 -16.46 -15.57
C PRO A 168 5.14 -15.86 -16.96
N PRO A 169 5.99 -16.04 -17.99
CA PRO A 169 7.18 -16.89 -18.03
C PRO A 169 8.45 -16.24 -17.47
N ILE A 170 8.48 -14.91 -17.29
CA ILE A 170 9.72 -14.19 -16.96
C ILE A 170 10.13 -14.40 -15.50
N ARG A 171 9.20 -14.12 -14.56
CA ARG A 171 9.35 -14.24 -13.09
C ARG A 171 10.77 -13.94 -12.60
N LEU A 172 11.25 -12.72 -12.88
CA LEU A 172 12.65 -12.31 -12.66
C LEU A 172 13.14 -12.51 -11.23
N LYS A 173 12.23 -12.52 -10.24
CA LYS A 173 12.54 -12.77 -8.84
C LYS A 173 13.24 -14.11 -8.56
N ARG A 174 13.20 -15.06 -9.50
CA ARG A 174 13.95 -16.32 -9.42
C ARG A 174 15.47 -16.14 -9.53
N PHE A 175 15.91 -15.04 -10.13
CA PHE A 175 17.32 -14.75 -10.37
C PHE A 175 17.75 -13.57 -9.48
N PRO A 176 18.70 -13.75 -8.53
CA PRO A 176 19.05 -12.71 -7.56
C PRO A 176 19.46 -11.37 -8.18
N PHE A 177 20.24 -11.42 -9.27
CA PHE A 177 20.68 -10.22 -9.99
C PHE A 177 19.49 -9.42 -10.55
N TRP A 178 18.59 -10.08 -11.29
CA TRP A 178 17.42 -9.44 -11.88
C TRP A 178 16.42 -8.97 -10.82
N ALA A 179 16.29 -9.72 -9.73
CA ALA A 179 15.46 -9.33 -8.60
C ALA A 179 15.95 -8.01 -7.97
N ALA A 180 17.25 -7.91 -7.70
CA ALA A 180 17.86 -6.70 -7.17
C ALA A 180 17.71 -5.52 -8.13
N LEU A 181 17.92 -5.75 -9.43
CA LEU A 181 17.76 -4.73 -10.46
C LEU A 181 16.32 -4.19 -10.51
N CYS A 182 15.30 -5.05 -10.52
CA CYS A 182 13.90 -4.61 -10.50
C CYS A 182 13.58 -3.76 -9.28
N ILE A 183 14.04 -4.17 -8.09
CA ILE A 183 13.80 -3.44 -6.84
C ILE A 183 14.48 -2.08 -6.88
N PHE A 184 15.75 -2.02 -7.29
CA PHE A 184 16.49 -0.79 -7.43
C PHE A 184 15.87 0.15 -8.47
N SER A 185 15.51 -0.36 -9.65
CA SER A 185 14.91 0.45 -10.71
C SER A 185 13.59 1.04 -10.26
N VAL A 186 12.66 0.25 -9.73
CA VAL A 186 11.33 0.77 -9.37
C VAL A 186 11.40 1.67 -8.12
N ARG A 187 12.04 1.21 -7.04
CA ARG A 187 12.04 1.95 -5.76
C ARG A 187 13.13 3.00 -5.63
N GLY A 188 14.27 2.80 -6.29
CA GLY A 188 15.43 3.67 -6.21
C GLY A 188 15.43 4.72 -7.31
N ALA A 189 15.34 4.29 -8.58
CA ALA A 189 15.50 5.19 -9.71
C ALA A 189 14.18 5.82 -10.15
N ILE A 190 13.22 5.01 -10.60
CA ILE A 190 12.01 5.46 -11.27
C ILE A 190 11.20 6.38 -10.35
N VAL A 191 10.80 5.92 -9.17
CA VAL A 191 10.03 6.78 -8.26
C VAL A 191 10.75 8.09 -7.91
N ASN A 192 12.07 8.09 -7.71
CA ASN A 192 12.77 9.31 -7.29
C ASN A 192 13.19 10.26 -8.43
N LEU A 193 13.42 9.75 -9.64
CA LEU A 193 13.92 10.54 -10.76
C LEU A 193 12.84 11.06 -11.69
N GLY A 194 11.61 10.54 -11.62
CA GLY A 194 10.57 10.98 -12.55
C GLY A 194 9.22 11.28 -11.91
N LEU A 195 9.22 11.74 -10.66
CA LEU A 195 8.01 12.28 -10.03
C LEU A 195 7.79 13.78 -10.33
N PHE A 196 8.86 14.54 -10.57
CA PHE A 196 8.82 15.99 -10.86
C PHE A 196 9.94 16.39 -11.81
#